data_AF-A0A7J4SJW1-F1
#
_entry.id   AF-A0A7J4SJW1-F1
#
_cell.length_a   1.000
_cell.length_b   1.000
_cell.length_c   1.000
_cell.angle_alpha   90.00
_cell.angle_beta   90.00
_cell.angle_gamma   90.00
#
_symmetry.space_group_name_H-M   'P 1'
#
loop_
_entity.id
_entity.type
_entity.pdbx_description
1 polymer ?
#
loop_
_entity_poly.entity_id
_entity_poly.type
_entity_poly.pdbx_seq_one_letter_code
_entity_poly.pdbx_strand_id
1 'polypeptide(L)'
;MTRARDKSPDHFGWEKIELKPNPGSVLLPLSWGLLPLVLTVIVYFTETGLQFINFLGAGAVILMLVGGIGAVSARQGIFNSQKVGLGFFFSCLSLFSWLMVANNNFQVEWGIISSYLAFAMIYRSLDFIFKDSNLIFQLSWDAKSRLPLDAMTGWDVRSRKFAQNTMALKRYDKDSFAQIYGTRTKQGLAIRLDIFGIPMGERFDFRQLGLDLEQFVYEEE
;
A
#
# COMPACT_ATOMS: atom_id res chain seq x y z
N MET A 1 -23.61 32.94 1.31
CA MET A 1 -22.63 31.88 1.65
C MET A 1 -21.79 31.59 0.41
N THR A 2 -20.62 32.20 0.34
CA THR A 2 -19.67 32.06 -0.78
C THR A 2 -19.17 30.62 -0.85
N ARG A 3 -19.43 29.93 -1.97
CA ARG A 3 -18.84 28.61 -2.27
C ARG A 3 -17.33 28.75 -2.14
N ALA A 4 -16.80 28.20 -1.07
CA ALA A 4 -15.39 28.27 -0.77
C ALA A 4 -14.66 27.53 -1.90
N ARG A 5 -13.87 28.23 -2.72
CA ARG A 5 -13.15 27.67 -3.88
C ARG A 5 -12.47 26.36 -3.46
N ASP A 6 -12.77 25.29 -4.19
CA ASP A 6 -12.09 24.02 -4.06
C ASP A 6 -10.62 24.26 -4.46
N LYS A 7 -9.67 23.92 -3.58
CA LYS A 7 -8.22 24.05 -3.85
C LYS A 7 -7.70 22.73 -4.43
N SER A 8 -8.48 22.09 -5.29
CA SER A 8 -8.10 20.83 -5.91
C SER A 8 -6.87 21.03 -6.80
N PRO A 9 -5.94 20.06 -6.86
CA PRO A 9 -4.75 20.14 -7.70
C PRO A 9 -5.04 20.36 -9.19
N ASP A 10 -6.18 19.88 -9.68
CA ASP A 10 -6.61 20.04 -11.08
C ASP A 10 -6.69 21.52 -11.52
N HIS A 11 -6.97 22.44 -10.59
CA HIS A 11 -7.02 23.87 -10.89
C HIS A 11 -5.64 24.53 -11.05
N PHE A 12 -4.56 23.80 -10.70
CA PHE A 12 -3.18 24.30 -10.67
C PHE A 12 -2.26 23.51 -11.63
N GLY A 13 -2.84 22.91 -12.68
CA GLY A 13 -2.07 22.20 -13.72
C GLY A 13 -1.65 20.78 -13.37
N TRP A 14 -2.09 20.24 -12.21
CA TRP A 14 -1.92 18.83 -11.92
C TRP A 14 -2.95 17.99 -12.66
N GLU A 15 -2.51 16.88 -13.24
CA GLU A 15 -3.37 15.93 -13.93
C GLU A 15 -3.78 14.82 -12.97
N LYS A 16 -5.09 14.64 -12.75
CA LYS A 16 -5.59 13.48 -12.01
C LYS A 16 -5.34 12.19 -12.79
N ILE A 17 -4.74 11.20 -12.13
CA ILE A 17 -4.45 9.89 -12.70
C ILE A 17 -5.26 8.81 -11.98
N GLU A 18 -5.91 7.98 -12.77
CA GLU A 18 -6.51 6.74 -12.29
C GLU A 18 -5.52 5.60 -12.46
N LEU A 19 -4.88 5.18 -11.36
CA LEU A 19 -4.19 3.91 -11.34
C LEU A 19 -5.26 2.82 -11.35
N LYS A 20 -5.49 2.19 -12.51
CA LYS A 20 -6.37 1.03 -12.60
C LYS A 20 -5.84 -0.04 -11.64
N PRO A 21 -6.58 -0.41 -10.58
CA PRO A 21 -6.21 -1.58 -9.80
C PRO A 21 -6.22 -2.78 -10.75
N ASN A 22 -5.28 -3.71 -10.57
CA ASN A 22 -5.33 -5.02 -11.20
C ASN A 22 -5.74 -6.03 -10.14
N PRO A 23 -7.05 -6.21 -9.88
CA PRO A 23 -7.51 -7.09 -8.82
C PRO A 23 -7.15 -8.53 -9.15
N GLY A 24 -7.11 -8.90 -10.45
CA GLY A 24 -6.76 -10.25 -10.90
C GLY A 24 -5.37 -10.68 -10.43
N SER A 25 -4.36 -9.82 -10.56
CA SER A 25 -2.99 -10.13 -10.10
C SER A 25 -2.87 -10.26 -8.57
N VAL A 26 -3.82 -9.70 -7.82
CA VAL A 26 -3.83 -9.73 -6.34
C VAL A 26 -4.65 -10.92 -5.83
N LEU A 27 -5.85 -11.10 -6.37
CA LEU A 27 -6.82 -12.08 -5.92
C LEU A 27 -6.45 -13.51 -6.32
N LEU A 28 -5.76 -13.70 -7.45
CA LEU A 28 -5.37 -15.03 -7.91
C LEU A 28 -4.37 -15.69 -6.92
N PRO A 29 -3.22 -15.09 -6.57
CA PRO A 29 -2.33 -15.67 -5.56
C PRO A 29 -3.02 -15.90 -4.21
N LEU A 30 -3.92 -14.99 -3.80
CA LEU A 30 -4.66 -15.12 -2.55
C LEU A 30 -5.65 -16.30 -2.54
N SER A 31 -6.40 -16.46 -3.63
CA SER A 31 -7.31 -17.59 -3.82
C SER A 31 -6.52 -18.90 -3.86
N TRP A 32 -5.36 -18.89 -4.53
CA TRP A 32 -4.45 -20.02 -4.56
C TRP A 32 -3.78 -20.30 -3.23
N GLY A 33 -3.60 -19.31 -2.34
CA GLY A 33 -3.08 -19.49 -0.98
C GLY A 33 -4.12 -20.08 -0.03
N LEU A 34 -5.42 -19.86 -0.25
CA LEU A 34 -6.48 -20.46 0.54
C LEU A 34 -6.57 -21.98 0.37
N LEU A 35 -6.32 -22.48 -0.85
CA LEU A 35 -6.35 -23.92 -1.13
C LEU A 35 -5.37 -24.73 -0.24
N PRO A 36 -4.06 -24.44 -0.23
CA PRO A 36 -3.12 -25.14 0.65
C PRO A 36 -3.41 -24.85 2.12
N LEU A 37 -3.94 -23.68 2.49
CA LEU A 37 -4.34 -23.43 3.89
C LEU A 37 -5.41 -24.41 4.37
N VAL A 38 -6.47 -24.60 3.57
CA VAL A 38 -7.56 -25.54 3.89
C VAL A 38 -7.03 -26.98 3.86
N LEU A 39 -6.17 -27.32 2.91
CA LEU A 39 -5.54 -28.66 2.86
C LEU A 39 -4.67 -28.92 4.09
N THR A 40 -3.96 -27.94 4.63
CA THR A 40 -3.20 -28.08 5.89
C THR A 40 -4.11 -28.53 7.03
N VAL A 41 -5.31 -27.96 7.13
CA VAL A 41 -6.30 -28.34 8.15
C VAL A 41 -6.79 -29.77 7.91
N ILE A 42 -7.08 -30.14 6.66
CA ILE A 42 -7.53 -31.49 6.32
C ILE A 42 -6.44 -32.52 6.66
N VAL A 43 -5.19 -32.27 6.28
CA VAL A 43 -4.03 -33.13 6.58
C VAL A 43 -3.82 -33.27 8.08
N TYR A 44 -3.96 -32.17 8.83
CA TYR A 44 -3.85 -32.18 10.28
C TYR A 44 -4.91 -33.09 10.93
N PHE A 45 -6.19 -32.97 10.53
CA PHE A 45 -7.27 -33.78 11.13
C PHE A 45 -7.32 -35.23 10.65
N THR A 46 -6.92 -35.51 9.41
CA THR A 46 -6.95 -36.86 8.84
C THR A 46 -5.68 -37.65 9.12
N GLU A 47 -4.65 -37.00 9.67
CA GLU A 47 -3.29 -37.54 9.86
C GLU A 47 -2.67 -38.13 8.59
N THR A 48 -3.27 -37.86 7.43
CA THR A 48 -2.89 -38.48 6.15
C THR A 48 -2.01 -37.51 5.39
N GLY A 49 -0.74 -37.90 5.18
CA GLY A 49 0.22 -37.06 4.45
C GLY A 49 0.86 -35.95 5.28
N LEU A 50 1.06 -36.18 6.59
CA LEU A 50 1.70 -35.23 7.51
C LEU A 50 3.04 -34.68 7.01
N GLN A 51 3.79 -35.42 6.17
CA GLN A 51 5.02 -34.89 5.57
C GLN A 51 4.82 -33.60 4.75
N PHE A 52 3.59 -33.33 4.27
CA PHE A 52 3.28 -32.15 3.47
C PHE A 52 2.78 -30.96 4.29
N ILE A 53 2.54 -31.12 5.60
CA ILE A 53 1.86 -30.11 6.41
C ILE A 53 2.61 -28.77 6.45
N ASN A 54 3.94 -28.83 6.60
CA ASN A 54 4.79 -27.64 6.62
C ASN A 54 4.84 -26.96 5.25
N PHE A 55 4.85 -27.75 4.18
CA PHE A 55 4.85 -27.23 2.81
C PHE A 55 3.53 -26.53 2.48
N LEU A 56 2.40 -27.14 2.83
CA LEU A 56 1.07 -26.57 2.63
C LEU A 56 0.88 -25.29 3.46
N GLY A 57 1.24 -25.33 4.74
CA GLY A 57 1.16 -24.19 5.65
C GLY A 57 2.01 -23.00 5.22
N ALA A 58 3.31 -23.21 5.03
CA ALA A 58 4.21 -22.14 4.59
C ALA A 58 3.89 -21.66 3.17
N GLY A 59 3.57 -22.59 2.26
CA GLY A 59 3.19 -22.29 0.87
C GLY A 59 1.94 -21.41 0.79
N ALA A 60 0.94 -21.66 1.63
CA ALA A 60 -0.25 -20.82 1.75
C ALA A 60 0.12 -19.37 2.10
N VAL A 61 0.95 -19.17 3.12
CA VAL A 61 1.35 -17.84 3.58
C VAL A 61 2.19 -17.11 2.54
N ILE A 62 3.10 -17.82 1.84
CA ILE A 62 3.89 -17.26 0.74
C ILE A 62 2.97 -16.76 -0.39
N LEU A 63 1.98 -17.55 -0.80
CA LEU A 63 1.04 -17.16 -1.83
C LEU A 63 0.20 -15.94 -1.43
N MET A 64 -0.22 -15.86 -0.16
CA MET A 64 -0.91 -14.68 0.37
C MET A 64 0.00 -13.44 0.35
N LEU A 65 1.28 -13.58 0.71
CA LEU A 65 2.26 -12.50 0.64
C LEU A 65 2.49 -12.02 -0.79
N VAL A 66 2.59 -12.93 -1.76
CA VAL A 66 2.70 -12.58 -3.19
C VAL A 66 1.49 -11.76 -3.63
N GLY A 67 0.27 -12.18 -3.24
CA GLY A 67 -0.95 -11.40 -3.48
C GLY A 67 -0.90 -10.01 -2.85
N GLY A 68 -0.50 -9.93 -1.57
CA GLY A 68 -0.35 -8.68 -0.84
C GLY A 68 0.65 -7.71 -1.48
N ILE A 69 1.84 -8.19 -1.86
CA ILE A 69 2.87 -7.40 -2.56
C ILE A 69 2.31 -6.88 -3.89
N GLY A 70 1.60 -7.72 -4.63
CA GLY A 70 0.93 -7.34 -5.86
C GLY A 70 0.05 -6.10 -5.69
N ALA A 71 -0.70 -6.02 -4.59
CA ALA A 71 -1.60 -4.89 -4.31
C ALA A 71 -0.86 -3.60 -3.97
N VAL A 72 0.29 -3.69 -3.33
CA VAL A 72 1.08 -2.52 -2.93
C VAL A 72 2.05 -2.07 -4.03
N SER A 73 2.38 -2.94 -4.99
CA SER A 73 3.39 -2.68 -6.03
C SER A 73 3.13 -1.39 -6.84
N ALA A 74 1.87 -1.04 -7.10
CA ALA A 74 1.50 0.15 -7.86
C ALA A 74 1.64 1.46 -7.05
N ARG A 75 1.56 1.38 -5.72
CA ARG A 75 1.59 2.52 -4.78
C ARG A 75 2.41 2.12 -3.55
N GLN A 76 3.73 2.05 -3.69
CA GLN A 76 4.63 1.60 -2.62
C GLN A 76 4.43 2.35 -1.29
N GLY A 77 4.06 3.63 -1.36
CA GLY A 77 3.84 4.42 -0.16
C GLY A 77 2.62 4.03 0.68
N ILE A 78 1.76 3.12 0.20
CA ILE A 78 0.69 2.48 1.00
C ILE A 78 1.25 1.80 2.26
N PHE A 79 2.51 1.35 2.25
CA PHE A 79 3.18 0.80 3.44
C PHE A 79 3.26 1.78 4.62
N ASN A 80 3.04 3.09 4.40
CA ASN A 80 2.94 4.05 5.49
C ASN A 80 1.66 3.91 6.34
N SER A 81 0.66 3.14 5.89
CA SER A 81 -0.54 2.80 6.67
C SER A 81 -0.26 1.68 7.66
N GLN A 82 -0.72 1.88 8.90
CA GLN A 82 -0.60 0.88 9.95
C GLN A 82 -1.40 -0.39 9.65
N LYS A 83 -2.64 -0.28 9.14
CA LYS A 83 -3.46 -1.44 8.75
C LYS A 83 -2.73 -2.33 7.74
N VAL A 84 -2.16 -1.71 6.71
CA VAL A 84 -1.43 -2.45 5.69
C VAL A 84 -0.18 -3.09 6.28
N GLY A 85 0.63 -2.32 7.02
CA GLY A 85 1.83 -2.82 7.69
C GLY A 85 1.57 -4.02 8.62
N LEU A 86 0.47 -3.98 9.39
CA LEU A 86 0.06 -5.09 10.26
C LEU A 86 -0.25 -6.36 9.47
N GLY A 87 -0.91 -6.27 8.31
CA GLY A 87 -1.16 -7.42 7.44
C GLY A 87 0.11 -8.17 7.03
N PHE A 88 1.13 -7.42 6.61
CA PHE A 88 2.43 -8.00 6.26
C PHE A 88 3.17 -8.52 7.49
N PHE A 89 3.11 -7.81 8.61
CA PHE A 89 3.72 -8.25 9.87
C PHE A 89 3.19 -9.62 10.32
N PHE A 90 1.87 -9.81 10.36
CA PHE A 90 1.27 -11.09 10.75
C PHE A 90 1.61 -12.22 9.77
N SER A 91 1.80 -11.89 8.49
CA SER A 91 2.22 -12.87 7.48
C SER A 91 3.66 -13.31 7.69
N CYS A 92 4.58 -12.39 8.00
CA CYS A 92 5.94 -12.73 8.40
C CYS A 92 5.97 -13.57 9.68
N LEU A 93 5.14 -13.22 10.66
CA LEU A 93 5.02 -13.98 11.91
C LEU A 93 4.50 -15.41 11.65
N SER A 94 3.56 -15.58 10.73
CA SER A 94 3.08 -16.90 10.33
C SER A 94 4.15 -17.72 9.60
N LEU A 95 4.96 -17.11 8.73
CA LEU A 95 6.11 -17.81 8.14
C LEU A 95 7.11 -18.26 9.20
N PHE A 96 7.39 -17.41 10.19
CA PHE A 96 8.26 -17.75 11.30
C PHE A 96 7.67 -18.90 12.14
N SER A 97 6.35 -18.90 12.36
CA SER A 97 5.66 -20.00 13.00
C SER A 97 5.90 -21.33 12.28
N TRP A 98 5.74 -21.36 10.95
CA TRP A 98 5.99 -22.57 10.15
C TRP A 98 7.46 -23.01 10.14
N LEU A 99 8.40 -22.07 10.16
CA LEU A 99 9.81 -22.38 10.34
C LEU A 99 10.08 -23.07 11.69
N MET A 100 9.41 -22.62 12.75
CA MET A 100 9.55 -23.21 14.08
C MET A 100 8.88 -24.60 14.18
N VAL A 101 7.74 -24.79 13.51
CA VAL A 101 7.10 -26.13 13.38
C VAL A 101 8.02 -27.09 12.62
N ALA A 102 8.63 -26.65 11.52
CA ALA A 102 9.57 -27.48 10.76
C ALA A 102 10.81 -27.91 11.56
N ASN A 103 11.21 -27.12 12.55
CA ASN A 103 12.32 -27.42 13.45
C ASN A 103 11.88 -28.13 14.75
N ASN A 104 10.63 -28.61 14.83
CA ASN A 104 10.05 -29.26 16.01
C ASN A 104 10.09 -28.41 17.30
N ASN A 105 10.17 -27.08 17.16
CA ASN A 105 10.21 -26.13 18.27
C ASN A 105 8.84 -25.47 18.54
N PHE A 106 7.81 -25.86 17.79
CA PHE A 106 6.48 -25.25 17.85
C PHE A 106 5.41 -26.25 17.43
N GLN A 107 4.20 -26.12 17.99
CA GLN A 107 3.10 -27.04 17.67
C GLN A 107 2.42 -26.61 16.36
N VAL A 108 1.94 -27.59 15.59
CA VAL A 108 1.35 -27.38 14.26
C VAL A 108 0.09 -26.52 14.35
N GLU A 109 -0.70 -26.70 15.42
CA GLU A 109 -1.93 -25.98 15.72
C GLU A 109 -1.70 -24.46 15.71
N TRP A 110 -0.60 -24.01 16.31
CA TRP A 110 -0.23 -22.61 16.33
C TRP A 110 0.24 -22.11 14.95
N GLY A 111 0.89 -22.97 14.16
CA GLY A 111 1.16 -22.73 12.75
C GLY A 111 -0.11 -22.44 11.96
N ILE A 112 -1.10 -23.31 12.08
CA ILE A 112 -2.41 -23.17 11.42
C ILE A 112 -3.12 -21.89 11.88
N ILE A 113 -3.25 -21.67 13.19
CA ILE A 113 -3.90 -20.47 13.74
C ILE A 113 -3.22 -19.19 13.23
N SER A 114 -1.89 -19.15 13.23
CA SER A 114 -1.13 -18.00 12.73
C SER A 114 -1.41 -17.71 11.25
N SER A 115 -1.59 -18.74 10.42
CA SER A 115 -1.88 -18.58 8.98
C SER A 115 -3.28 -18.07 8.72
N TYR A 116 -4.28 -18.51 9.47
CA TYR A 116 -5.63 -17.93 9.40
C TYR A 116 -5.65 -16.47 9.86
N LEU A 117 -4.88 -16.14 10.91
CA LEU A 117 -4.74 -14.76 11.36
C LEU A 117 -4.04 -13.89 10.30
N ALA A 118 -2.97 -14.39 9.68
CA ALA A 118 -2.28 -13.73 8.57
C ALA A 118 -3.23 -13.48 7.39
N PHE A 119 -4.02 -14.49 7.02
CA PHE A 119 -5.05 -14.35 5.97
C PHE A 119 -6.07 -13.27 6.30
N ALA A 120 -6.65 -13.29 7.51
CA ALA A 120 -7.63 -12.30 7.94
C ALA A 120 -7.06 -10.87 7.91
N MET A 121 -5.79 -10.71 8.31
CA MET A 121 -5.12 -9.42 8.32
C MET A 121 -4.76 -8.93 6.91
N ILE A 122 -4.26 -9.80 6.03
CA ILE A 122 -4.04 -9.45 4.61
C ILE A 122 -5.36 -9.08 3.94
N TYR A 123 -6.42 -9.85 4.16
CA TYR A 123 -7.73 -9.56 3.61
C TYR A 123 -8.22 -8.16 4.02
N ARG A 124 -8.09 -7.81 5.30
CA ARG A 124 -8.42 -6.45 5.80
C ARG A 124 -7.57 -5.36 5.17
N SER A 125 -6.27 -5.60 5.01
CA SER A 125 -5.37 -4.64 4.34
C SER A 125 -5.79 -4.41 2.89
N LEU A 126 -6.15 -5.48 2.17
CA LEU A 126 -6.61 -5.38 0.79
C LEU A 126 -7.96 -4.72 0.65
N ASP A 127 -8.92 -5.06 1.52
CA ASP A 127 -10.22 -4.40 1.55
C ASP A 127 -10.06 -2.89 1.74
N PHE A 128 -9.15 -2.48 2.65
CA PHE A 128 -8.82 -1.07 2.85
C PHE A 128 -8.20 -0.42 1.61
N ILE A 129 -7.24 -1.08 0.96
CA ILE A 129 -6.60 -0.57 -0.27
C ILE A 129 -7.60 -0.45 -1.42
N PHE A 130 -8.45 -1.46 -1.64
CA PHE A 130 -9.40 -1.47 -2.74
C PHE A 130 -10.57 -0.49 -2.55
N LYS A 131 -10.90 -0.14 -1.30
CA LYS A 131 -11.90 0.87 -0.97
C LYS A 131 -11.35 2.30 -0.95
N ASP A 132 -10.07 2.50 -1.23
CA ASP A 132 -9.48 3.83 -1.35
C ASP A 132 -9.98 4.55 -2.61
N SER A 133 -10.20 5.85 -2.49
CA SER A 133 -10.71 6.73 -3.56
C SER A 133 -9.71 7.00 -4.69
N ASN A 134 -8.44 6.54 -4.56
CA ASN A 134 -7.38 6.70 -5.56
C ASN A 134 -7.20 8.16 -6.00
N LEU A 135 -7.12 9.08 -5.03
CA LEU A 135 -6.87 10.50 -5.26
C LEU A 135 -5.38 10.73 -5.55
N ILE A 136 -5.01 10.53 -6.82
CA ILE A 136 -3.64 10.67 -7.29
C ILE A 136 -3.59 11.74 -8.36
N PHE A 137 -2.70 12.69 -8.16
CA PHE A 137 -2.46 13.80 -9.09
C PHE A 137 -1.00 13.77 -9.52
N GLN A 138 -0.73 14.16 -10.75
CA GLN A 138 0.60 14.14 -11.35
C GLN A 138 0.93 15.50 -11.97
N LEU A 139 2.19 15.90 -11.86
CA LEU A 139 2.72 17.09 -12.49
C LEU A 139 4.08 16.77 -13.11
N SER A 140 4.34 17.26 -14.33
CA SER A 140 5.67 17.16 -14.96
C SER A 140 6.73 17.84 -14.08
N TRP A 141 7.90 17.22 -13.94
CA TRP A 141 8.92 17.71 -13.02
C TRP A 141 10.33 17.42 -13.52
N ASP A 142 11.22 18.40 -13.48
CA ASP A 142 12.63 18.18 -13.83
C ASP A 142 13.44 17.61 -12.63
N ALA A 143 14.43 16.78 -12.93
CA ALA A 143 15.31 16.19 -11.93
C ALA A 143 16.12 17.23 -11.14
N LYS A 144 16.41 18.40 -11.75
CA LYS A 144 17.19 19.46 -11.10
C LYS A 144 16.30 20.34 -10.20
N SER A 145 15.01 20.43 -10.50
CA SER A 145 14.04 21.20 -9.72
C SER A 145 13.86 20.61 -8.32
N ARG A 146 13.88 21.49 -7.32
CA ARG A 146 13.73 21.13 -5.91
C ARG A 146 12.31 21.40 -5.44
N LEU A 147 11.82 20.60 -4.49
CA LEU A 147 10.53 20.87 -3.84
C LEU A 147 10.55 22.25 -3.14
N PRO A 148 9.54 23.11 -3.35
CA PRO A 148 9.43 24.40 -2.70
C PRO A 148 9.01 24.21 -1.24
N LEU A 149 9.96 24.31 -0.30
CA LEU A 149 9.67 24.07 1.12
C LEU A 149 8.67 25.06 1.71
N ASP A 150 8.76 26.32 1.30
CA ASP A 150 7.92 27.40 1.84
C ASP A 150 6.44 27.19 1.45
N ALA A 151 6.18 26.43 0.40
CA ALA A 151 4.85 26.01 -0.04
C ALA A 151 4.29 24.80 0.73
N MET A 152 5.05 24.15 1.63
CA MET A 152 4.72 22.83 2.18
C MET A 152 4.49 22.85 3.70
N THR A 153 3.42 23.51 4.14
CA THR A 153 3.14 23.68 5.58
C THR A 153 2.68 22.37 6.25
N GLY A 154 3.44 21.91 7.25
CA GLY A 154 3.13 20.71 8.03
C GLY A 154 3.47 19.40 7.31
N TRP A 155 4.32 19.44 6.29
CA TRP A 155 4.86 18.24 5.63
C TRP A 155 6.21 17.83 6.22
N ASP A 156 6.39 16.53 6.41
CA ASP A 156 7.69 15.91 6.68
C ASP A 156 8.43 15.74 5.34
N VAL A 157 9.31 16.68 5.00
CA VAL A 157 10.09 16.66 3.76
C VAL A 157 11.40 15.89 3.97
N ARG A 158 11.47 14.68 3.41
CA ARG A 158 12.61 13.76 3.52
C ARG A 158 13.67 14.02 2.45
N SER A 159 13.24 14.39 1.25
CA SER A 159 14.13 14.74 0.15
C SER A 159 13.56 15.90 -0.64
N ARG A 160 14.39 16.92 -0.89
CA ARG A 160 14.05 18.02 -1.80
C ARG A 160 14.37 17.73 -3.25
N LYS A 161 15.29 16.78 -3.51
CA LYS A 161 15.67 16.36 -4.86
C LYS A 161 14.74 15.26 -5.33
N PHE A 162 14.56 15.16 -6.65
CA PHE A 162 13.79 14.09 -7.27
C PHE A 162 14.24 12.72 -6.75
N ALA A 163 13.29 11.97 -6.20
CA ALA A 163 13.48 10.61 -5.75
C ALA A 163 12.21 9.80 -6.04
N GLN A 164 12.37 8.54 -6.43
CA GLN A 164 11.23 7.65 -6.67
C GLN A 164 10.58 7.14 -5.38
N ASN A 165 11.29 7.26 -4.26
CA ASN A 165 10.75 7.02 -2.92
C ASN A 165 9.99 8.26 -2.42
N THR A 166 9.28 8.12 -1.30
CA THR A 166 8.58 9.25 -0.64
C THR A 166 9.52 10.43 -0.40
N MET A 167 9.28 11.54 -1.10
CA MET A 167 10.02 12.79 -0.99
C MET A 167 9.47 13.66 0.15
N ALA A 168 8.15 13.69 0.29
CA ALA A 168 7.48 14.35 1.40
C ALA A 168 6.23 13.59 1.84
N LEU A 169 5.91 13.66 3.13
CA LEU A 169 4.78 12.97 3.73
C LEU A 169 4.03 13.91 4.68
N LYS A 170 2.70 13.91 4.61
CA LYS A 170 1.83 14.55 5.59
C LYS A 170 0.82 13.55 6.10
N ARG A 171 0.81 13.32 7.41
CA ARG A 171 -0.11 12.37 8.06
C ARG A 171 -1.31 13.12 8.61
N TYR A 172 -2.50 12.61 8.33
CA TYR A 172 -3.75 13.07 8.94
C TYR A 172 -4.17 12.12 10.06
N ASP A 173 -3.94 10.82 9.85
CA ASP A 173 -4.16 9.75 10.82
C ASP A 173 -3.14 8.61 10.59
N LYS A 174 -3.24 7.53 11.36
CA LYS A 174 -2.43 6.31 11.24
C LYS A 174 -2.55 5.64 9.87
N ASP A 175 -3.70 5.77 9.23
CA ASP A 175 -4.00 5.13 7.94
C ASP A 175 -4.35 6.12 6.83
N SER A 176 -4.45 7.42 7.15
CA SER A 176 -4.72 8.48 6.18
C SER A 176 -3.55 9.45 6.09
N PHE A 177 -3.02 9.61 4.88
CA PHE A 177 -1.87 10.48 4.63
C PHE A 177 -1.84 10.96 3.19
N ALA A 178 -1.15 12.07 2.96
CA ALA A 178 -0.75 12.52 1.63
C ALA A 178 0.76 12.37 1.50
N GLN A 179 1.22 11.95 0.33
CA GLN A 179 2.64 11.81 0.04
C GLN A 179 2.98 12.38 -1.34
N ILE A 180 4.21 12.85 -1.47
CA ILE A 180 4.78 13.27 -2.74
C ILE A 180 5.95 12.36 -3.07
N TYR A 181 5.99 11.84 -4.28
CA TYR A 181 7.10 11.01 -4.77
C TYR A 181 7.29 11.20 -6.28
N GLY A 182 8.51 10.97 -6.75
CA GLY A 182 8.85 11.02 -8.16
C GLY A 182 8.42 9.76 -8.89
N THR A 183 8.02 9.90 -10.15
CA THR A 183 7.75 8.79 -11.06
C THR A 183 8.40 9.07 -12.41
N ARG A 184 8.78 8.01 -13.11
CA ARG A 184 9.17 8.10 -14.52
C ARG A 184 7.98 7.74 -15.38
N THR A 185 7.61 8.63 -16.30
CA THR A 185 6.53 8.41 -17.28
C THR A 185 7.15 8.23 -18.67
N LYS A 186 6.32 7.95 -19.68
CA LYS A 186 6.77 7.91 -21.08
C LYS A 186 7.18 9.30 -21.60
N GLN A 187 6.66 10.37 -21.02
CA GLN A 187 6.85 11.76 -21.44
C GLN A 187 7.99 12.46 -20.68
N GLY A 188 8.52 11.84 -19.62
CA GLY A 188 9.59 12.43 -18.82
C GLY A 188 9.50 12.06 -17.34
N LEU A 189 10.10 12.87 -16.49
CA LEU A 189 9.97 12.76 -15.04
C LEU A 189 8.75 13.56 -14.58
N ALA A 190 8.08 13.05 -13.56
CA ALA A 190 6.92 13.70 -12.96
C ALA A 190 6.91 13.48 -11.45
N ILE A 191 6.31 14.40 -10.71
CA ILE A 191 5.97 14.17 -9.30
C ILE A 191 4.51 13.76 -9.20
N ARG A 192 4.22 12.88 -8.25
CA ARG A 192 2.86 12.47 -7.90
C ARG A 192 2.53 12.91 -6.50
N LEU A 193 1.36 13.52 -6.36
CA LEU A 193 0.69 13.77 -5.09
C LEU A 193 -0.34 12.66 -4.92
N ASP A 194 -0.11 11.81 -3.94
CA ASP A 194 -0.93 10.64 -3.66
C ASP A 194 -1.56 10.79 -2.27
N ILE A 195 -2.89 10.89 -2.25
CA ILE A 195 -3.69 10.98 -1.03
C ILE A 195 -4.32 9.61 -0.80
N PHE A 196 -3.95 8.98 0.31
CA PHE A 196 -4.36 7.63 0.67
C PHE A 196 -5.16 7.59 1.96
N GLY A 197 -6.04 6.61 2.07
CA GLY A 197 -6.88 6.34 3.23
C GLY A 197 -8.18 7.13 3.23
N ILE A 198 -8.61 7.62 2.05
CA ILE A 198 -9.90 8.31 1.88
C ILE A 198 -10.88 7.32 1.23
N PRO A 199 -11.94 6.90 1.92
CA PRO A 199 -12.91 5.95 1.37
C PRO A 199 -13.55 6.44 0.06
N MET A 200 -13.81 5.50 -0.85
CA MET A 200 -14.50 5.78 -2.10
C MET A 200 -15.89 6.39 -1.84
N GLY A 201 -16.17 7.54 -2.46
CA GLY A 201 -17.43 8.28 -2.28
C GLY A 201 -17.36 9.39 -1.22
N GLU A 202 -16.32 9.43 -0.40
CA GLU A 202 -16.08 10.56 0.50
C GLU A 202 -15.36 11.71 -0.22
N ARG A 203 -15.66 12.95 0.20
CA ARG A 203 -14.99 14.14 -0.31
C ARG A 203 -13.79 14.46 0.57
N PHE A 204 -12.63 14.57 -0.04
CA PHE A 204 -11.43 15.06 0.62
C PHE A 204 -11.39 16.59 0.60
N ASP A 205 -11.07 17.23 1.72
CA ASP A 205 -10.84 18.67 1.78
C ASP A 205 -9.38 18.98 1.45
N PHE A 206 -9.13 19.42 0.22
CA PHE A 206 -7.79 19.75 -0.29
C PHE A 206 -7.08 20.87 0.49
N ARG A 207 -7.79 21.65 1.31
CA ARG A 207 -7.17 22.67 2.18
C ARG A 207 -6.29 22.05 3.25
N GLN A 208 -6.63 20.83 3.68
CA GLN A 208 -5.85 20.10 4.68
C GLN A 208 -4.44 19.76 4.19
N LEU A 209 -4.21 19.74 2.87
CA LEU A 209 -2.89 19.55 2.30
C LEU A 209 -1.92 20.63 2.79
N GLY A 210 -2.35 21.88 2.98
CA GLY A 210 -1.44 22.98 3.34
C GLY A 210 -0.33 23.17 2.30
N LEU A 211 -0.65 22.86 1.03
CA LEU A 211 0.21 23.07 -0.11
C LEU A 211 -0.18 24.38 -0.81
N ASP A 212 0.82 25.19 -1.13
CA ASP A 212 0.67 26.26 -2.11
C ASP A 212 1.02 25.73 -3.51
N LEU A 213 0.00 25.25 -4.21
CA LEU A 213 0.15 24.54 -5.48
C LEU A 213 0.64 25.45 -6.62
N GLU A 214 0.51 26.77 -6.50
CA GLU A 214 1.02 27.74 -7.47
C GLU A 214 2.56 27.78 -7.51
N GLN A 215 3.23 27.38 -6.42
CA GLN A 215 4.69 27.30 -6.37
C GLN A 215 5.23 25.99 -6.95
N PHE A 216 4.36 25.05 -7.29
CA PHE A 216 4.71 23.82 -7.99
C PHE A 216 4.55 24.03 -9.50
N VAL A 217 5.16 25.09 -10.04
CA VAL A 217 5.13 25.39 -11.48
C VAL A 217 6.54 25.24 -12.03
N TYR A 218 6.62 24.56 -13.18
CA TYR A 218 7.84 24.45 -13.96
C TYR A 218 8.02 25.74 -14.75
N GLU A 219 8.92 26.63 -14.31
CA GLU A 219 9.45 27.70 -15.16
C GLU A 219 10.59 27.11 -16.00
N GLU A 220 10.40 27.04 -17.32
CA GLU A 220 11.51 26.90 -18.25
C GLU A 220 12.32 28.21 -18.19
N GLU A 221 13.50 28.18 -17.56
CA GLU A 221 14.57 29.14 -17.88
C GLU A 221 15.17 28.84 -19.25
#